data_AF-A0A7S0HBJ3-F1
#
_entry.id   AF-A0A7S0HBJ3-F1
#
_cell.length_a   1.000
_cell.length_b   1.000
_cell.length_c   1.000
_cell.angle_alpha   90.00
_cell.angle_beta   90.00
_cell.angle_gamma   90.00
#
_symmetry.space_group_name_H-M   'P 1'
#
loop_
_entity.id
_entity.type
_entity.pdbx_description
1 polymer ?
#
loop_
_entity_poly.entity_id
_entity_poly.type
_entity_poly.pdbx_seq_one_letter_code
_entity_poly.pdbx_strand_id
1 'polypeptide(L)'
;DSWSAQFGRNWLQGQRVGDYGIGGGLLGELLCREYGISHYVGFDVAERQLGLARQRLRNASCSHALVLVDGSRGDATDFTMHRLDAFVSQQVIQHFPSQRYTEEWLRALAAAQIPRLL
;
A
#
# COMPACT_ATOMS: atom_id res chain seq x y z
N ASP A 1 -4.09 19.55 6.27
CA ASP A 1 -3.77 19.40 4.84
C ASP A 1 -5.06 19.30 4.02
N SER A 2 -4.97 19.24 2.69
CA SER A 2 -6.12 19.10 1.77
C SER A 2 -6.95 17.85 2.04
N TRP A 3 -6.32 16.74 2.44
CA TRP A 3 -6.99 15.48 2.76
C TRP A 3 -7.85 15.57 4.02
N SER A 4 -7.37 16.23 5.06
CA SER A 4 -8.14 16.47 6.29
C SER A 4 -9.37 17.36 6.02
N ALA A 5 -9.30 18.26 5.04
CA ALA A 5 -10.44 19.05 4.61
C ALA A 5 -11.46 18.22 3.81
N GLN A 6 -10.99 17.26 3.02
CA GLN A 6 -11.85 16.40 2.20
C GLN A 6 -12.51 15.26 2.98
N PHE A 7 -11.78 14.64 3.91
CA PHE A 7 -12.20 13.40 4.58
C PHE A 7 -12.40 13.55 6.09
N GLY A 8 -12.13 14.73 6.64
CA GLY A 8 -12.17 14.99 8.08
C GLY A 8 -10.85 14.67 8.77
N ARG A 9 -10.73 15.09 10.04
CA ARG A 9 -9.57 14.75 10.87
C ARG A 9 -9.59 13.26 11.19
N ASN A 10 -8.41 12.63 11.28
CA ASN A 10 -8.23 11.22 11.61
C ASN A 10 -8.98 10.24 10.68
N TRP A 11 -9.22 10.61 9.42
CA TRP A 11 -9.99 9.79 8.48
C TRP A 11 -9.38 8.41 8.16
N LEU A 12 -8.11 8.20 8.50
CA LEU A 12 -7.41 6.91 8.41
C LEU A 12 -7.58 6.03 9.66
N GLN A 13 -8.09 6.58 10.76
CA GLN A 13 -8.24 5.84 12.01
C GLN A 13 -9.19 4.64 11.81
N GLY A 14 -8.73 3.46 12.20
CA GLY A 14 -9.46 2.20 12.03
C GLY A 14 -9.48 1.62 10.62
N GLN A 15 -8.93 2.31 9.62
CA GLN A 15 -8.96 1.88 8.22
C GLN A 15 -7.91 0.80 7.92
N ARG A 16 -8.16 0.01 6.87
CA ARG A 16 -7.22 -0.93 6.25
C ARG A 16 -6.53 -0.24 5.08
N VAL A 17 -5.21 -0.06 5.14
CA VAL A 17 -4.45 0.75 4.18
C VAL A 17 -3.48 -0.12 3.39
N GLY A 18 -3.55 -0.03 2.07
CA GLY A 18 -2.54 -0.58 1.16
C GLY A 18 -1.50 0.46 0.80
N ASP A 19 -0.25 0.05 0.66
CA ASP A 19 0.88 0.88 0.23
C ASP A 19 1.70 0.11 -0.82
N TYR A 20 1.91 0.69 -2.00
CA TYR A 20 2.59 0.05 -3.12
C TYR A 20 3.95 0.65 -3.40
N GLY A 21 4.98 -0.21 -3.42
CA GLY A 21 6.40 0.15 -3.48
C GLY A 21 6.89 0.71 -2.14
N ILE A 22 6.62 -0.05 -1.07
CA ILE A 22 6.81 0.38 0.32
C ILE A 22 8.27 0.61 0.71
N GLY A 23 9.22 0.09 -0.07
CA GLY A 23 10.63 0.06 0.29
C GLY A 23 10.83 -0.55 1.68
N GLY A 24 11.55 0.15 2.56
CA GLY A 24 11.75 -0.32 3.93
C GLY A 24 10.53 -0.17 4.86
N GLY A 25 9.35 0.24 4.39
CA GLY A 25 8.12 0.35 5.19
C GLY A 25 8.04 1.55 6.14
N LEU A 26 8.69 2.66 5.82
CA LEU A 26 8.69 3.87 6.66
C LEU A 26 7.27 4.46 6.80
N LEU A 27 6.53 4.53 5.69
CA LEU A 27 5.15 5.02 5.69
C LEU A 27 4.24 4.10 6.51
N GLY A 28 4.35 2.78 6.35
CA GLY A 28 3.61 1.81 7.17
C GLY A 28 3.83 1.99 8.67
N GLU A 29 5.08 2.21 9.11
CA GLU A 29 5.37 2.46 10.53
C GLU A 29 4.66 3.73 11.03
N LEU A 30 4.76 4.81 10.26
CA LEU A 30 4.10 6.08 10.56
C LEU A 30 2.58 5.92 10.64
N LEU A 31 1.96 5.26 9.65
CA LEU A 31 0.52 5.06 9.59
C LEU A 31 0.01 4.27 10.81
N CYS A 32 0.72 3.19 11.18
CA CYS A 32 0.34 2.39 12.33
C CYS A 32 0.52 3.16 13.64
N ARG A 33 1.62 3.89 13.80
CA ARG A 33 1.95 4.61 15.04
C ARG A 33 1.10 5.86 15.26
N GLU A 34 0.89 6.66 14.22
CA GLU A 34 0.38 8.03 14.34
C GLU A 34 -1.02 8.23 13.76
N TYR A 35 -1.42 7.41 12.79
CA TYR A 35 -2.73 7.55 12.12
C TYR A 35 -3.77 6.54 12.61
N GLY A 36 -3.38 5.60 13.47
CA GLY A 36 -4.30 4.66 14.12
C GLY A 36 -5.04 3.73 13.15
N ILE A 37 -4.41 3.38 12.02
CA ILE A 37 -4.97 2.41 11.07
C ILE A 37 -5.12 1.04 11.73
N SER A 38 -6.13 0.25 11.34
CA SER A 38 -6.34 -1.09 11.91
C SER A 38 -5.46 -2.15 11.26
N HIS A 39 -5.15 -1.96 9.97
CA HIS A 39 -4.39 -2.93 9.20
C HIS A 39 -3.56 -2.27 8.10
N TYR A 40 -2.31 -2.70 7.94
CA TYR A 40 -1.41 -2.26 6.88
C TYR A 40 -1.10 -3.41 5.92
N VAL A 41 -1.19 -3.19 4.62
CA VAL A 41 -0.75 -4.14 3.59
C VAL A 41 0.29 -3.47 2.71
N GLY A 42 1.54 -3.91 2.82
CA GLY A 42 2.63 -3.38 2.03
C GLY A 42 2.99 -4.28 0.85
N PHE A 43 3.05 -3.70 -0.34
CA PHE A 43 3.43 -4.39 -1.58
C PHE A 43 4.81 -3.90 -2.06
N ASP A 44 5.72 -4.82 -2.39
CA ASP A 44 6.99 -4.47 -3.03
C ASP A 44 7.43 -5.57 -3.99
N VAL A 45 8.16 -5.19 -5.04
CA VAL A 45 8.74 -6.13 -6.01
C VAL A 45 10.04 -6.75 -5.50
N ALA A 46 10.67 -6.15 -4.49
CA ALA A 46 11.98 -6.55 -3.99
C ALA A 46 11.89 -7.22 -2.60
N GLU A 47 12.21 -8.52 -2.54
CA GLU A 47 12.29 -9.30 -1.29
C GLU A 47 13.19 -8.64 -0.24
N ARG A 48 14.29 -8.01 -0.68
CA ARG A 48 15.18 -7.26 0.20
C ARG A 48 14.45 -6.13 0.94
N GLN A 49 13.57 -5.40 0.25
CA GLN A 49 12.80 -4.31 0.84
C GLN A 49 11.79 -4.86 1.84
N LEU A 50 11.12 -5.96 1.50
CA LEU A 50 10.22 -6.65 2.43
C LEU A 50 10.93 -7.14 3.69
N GLY A 51 12.19 -7.60 3.57
CA GLY A 51 13.02 -7.96 4.72
C GLY A 51 13.26 -6.78 5.67
N LEU A 52 13.57 -5.60 5.13
CA LEU A 52 13.74 -4.37 5.91
C LEU A 52 12.41 -3.91 6.53
N ALA A 53 11.33 -3.93 5.75
CA ALA A 53 9.99 -3.58 6.21
C ALA A 53 9.54 -4.49 7.36
N ARG A 54 9.80 -5.80 7.29
CA ARG A 54 9.48 -6.76 8.35
C ARG A 54 10.23 -6.46 9.65
N GLN A 55 11.48 -6.01 9.55
CA GLN A 55 12.24 -5.60 10.74
C GLN A 55 11.67 -4.32 11.35
N ARG A 56 11.35 -3.31 10.51
CA ARG A 56 10.78 -2.03 10.94
C ARG A 56 9.40 -2.18 11.57
N LEU A 57 8.52 -2.96 10.95
CA LEU A 57 7.12 -3.12 11.37
C LEU A 57 6.93 -4.14 12.50
N ARG A 58 8.00 -4.78 12.98
CA ARG A 58 7.94 -5.85 13.99
C ARG A 58 7.12 -5.47 15.23
N ASN A 59 7.22 -4.21 15.66
CA ASN A 59 6.54 -3.67 16.84
C ASN A 59 5.44 -2.66 16.46
N ALA A 60 4.92 -2.72 15.23
CA ALA A 60 3.84 -1.85 14.81
C ALA A 60 2.60 -2.09 15.68
N SER A 61 1.88 -1.02 16.00
CA SER A 61 0.62 -1.04 16.76
C SER A 61 -0.57 -1.59 15.97
N CYS A 62 -0.44 -1.72 14.65
CA CYS A 62 -1.44 -2.27 13.74
C CYS A 62 -1.09 -3.72 13.37
N SER A 63 -2.09 -4.48 12.92
CA SER A 63 -1.82 -5.73 12.20
C SER A 63 -1.25 -5.40 10.81
N HIS A 64 -0.32 -6.21 10.30
CA HIS A 64 0.26 -5.95 8.98
C HIS A 64 0.55 -7.22 8.16
N ALA A 65 0.52 -7.06 6.84
CA ALA A 65 0.91 -8.06 5.86
C ALA A 65 1.90 -7.44 4.85
N LEU A 66 2.86 -8.23 4.38
CA LEU A 66 3.85 -7.84 3.39
C LEU A 66 3.77 -8.80 2.20
N VAL A 67 3.57 -8.25 1.01
CA VAL A 67 3.28 -8.99 -0.22
C VAL A 67 4.39 -8.74 -1.22
N LEU A 68 5.04 -9.82 -1.67
CA LEU A 68 5.97 -9.77 -2.79
C LEU A 68 5.18 -9.75 -4.09
N VAL A 69 5.44 -8.73 -4.90
CA VAL A 69 4.85 -8.55 -6.22
C VAL A 69 5.76 -9.16 -7.28
N ASP A 70 5.21 -9.98 -8.16
CA ASP A 70 5.94 -10.50 -9.32
C ASP A 70 6.00 -9.43 -10.42
N GLY A 71 7.08 -8.64 -10.40
CA GLY A 71 7.34 -7.60 -11.41
C GLY A 71 7.60 -8.13 -12.82
N SER A 72 7.78 -9.45 -13.02
CA SER A 72 8.12 -10.04 -14.32
C SER A 72 6.92 -10.45 -15.16
N ARG A 73 5.73 -10.58 -14.55
CA ARG A 73 4.55 -11.14 -15.22
C ARG A 73 3.55 -10.14 -15.77
N GLY A 74 3.78 -8.83 -15.60
CA GLY A 74 2.72 -7.84 -15.84
C GLY A 74 1.68 -8.01 -14.74
N ASP A 75 1.69 -7.09 -13.79
CA ASP A 75 1.27 -7.35 -12.42
C ASP A 75 -0.14 -7.94 -12.30
N ALA A 76 -0.22 -9.20 -11.85
CA ALA A 76 -1.44 -9.90 -11.45
C ALA A 76 -1.66 -9.83 -9.94
N THR A 77 -1.10 -8.83 -9.26
CA THR A 77 -1.34 -8.62 -7.83
C THR A 77 -2.83 -8.42 -7.59
N ASP A 78 -3.41 -9.39 -6.91
CA ASP A 78 -4.82 -9.38 -6.58
C ASP A 78 -5.05 -8.54 -5.30
N PHE A 79 -5.36 -7.26 -5.49
CA PHE A 79 -5.70 -6.37 -4.39
C PHE A 79 -7.05 -6.70 -3.74
N THR A 80 -7.92 -7.50 -4.39
CA THR A 80 -9.29 -7.78 -3.91
C THR A 80 -9.29 -8.56 -2.59
N MET A 81 -8.26 -9.38 -2.37
CA MET A 81 -8.12 -10.25 -1.18
C MET A 81 -7.94 -9.47 0.12
N HIS A 82 -7.54 -8.19 0.05
CA HIS A 82 -7.13 -7.42 1.22
C HIS A 82 -8.23 -6.52 1.81
N ARG A 83 -9.31 -6.27 1.05
CA ARG A 83 -10.44 -5.39 1.43
C ARG A 83 -9.95 -4.05 1.99
N LEU A 84 -9.20 -3.33 1.15
CA LEU A 84 -8.58 -2.06 1.54
C LEU A 84 -9.59 -0.93 1.50
N ASP A 85 -9.49 0.00 2.44
CA ASP A 85 -10.31 1.21 2.47
C ASP A 85 -9.60 2.43 1.86
N ALA A 86 -8.27 2.36 1.81
CA ALA A 86 -7.40 3.34 1.18
C ALA A 86 -6.18 2.64 0.58
N PHE A 87 -5.69 3.18 -0.53
CA PHE A 87 -4.49 2.71 -1.20
C PHE A 87 -3.58 3.90 -1.47
N VAL A 88 -2.30 3.74 -1.20
CA VAL A 88 -1.28 4.78 -1.38
C VAL A 88 -0.22 4.26 -2.37
N SER A 89 0.20 5.09 -3.32
CA SER A 89 1.41 4.83 -4.10
C SER A 89 2.24 6.10 -4.29
N GLN A 90 3.38 6.16 -3.59
CA GLN A 90 4.23 7.35 -3.57
C GLN A 90 5.54 7.13 -4.31
N GLN A 91 5.77 7.89 -5.38
CA GLN A 91 7.04 7.90 -6.13
C GLN A 91 7.42 6.53 -6.71
N VAL A 92 6.45 5.75 -7.21
CA VAL A 92 6.71 4.39 -7.76
C VAL A 92 6.33 4.25 -9.23
N ILE A 93 5.24 4.91 -9.67
CA ILE A 93 4.69 4.72 -11.01
C ILE A 93 5.71 5.07 -12.11
N GLN A 94 6.59 6.04 -11.88
CA GLN A 94 7.65 6.41 -12.84
C GLN A 94 8.71 5.31 -13.06
N HIS A 95 8.74 4.29 -12.21
CA HIS A 95 9.64 3.14 -12.32
C HIS A 95 8.98 1.94 -13.03
N PHE A 96 7.71 2.05 -13.44
CA PHE A 96 7.02 0.96 -14.11
C PHE A 96 7.69 0.67 -15.47
N PRO A 97 7.93 -0.61 -15.80
CA PRO A 97 8.79 -0.98 -16.94
C PRO A 97 8.13 -0.75 -18.31
N SER A 98 6.82 -0.55 -18.34
CA SER A 98 6.08 -0.32 -19.58
C SER A 98 4.71 0.32 -19.33
N GLN A 99 4.13 0.88 -20.39
CA GLN A 99 2.72 1.30 -20.40
C GLN A 99 1.80 0.12 -20.07
N ARG A 100 2.05 -1.06 -20.65
CA ARG A 100 1.25 -2.27 -20.40
C ARG A 100 1.18 -2.62 -18.91
N TYR A 101 2.33 -2.61 -18.23
CA TYR A 101 2.39 -2.87 -16.79
C TYR A 101 1.53 -1.87 -16.00
N THR A 102 1.59 -0.59 -16.37
CA THR A 102 0.78 0.47 -15.75
C THR A 102 -0.72 0.21 -15.94
N GLU A 103 -1.14 -0.15 -17.15
CA GLU A 103 -2.55 -0.44 -17.44
C GLU A 103 -3.07 -1.68 -16.72
N GLU A 104 -2.25 -2.73 -16.61
CA GLU A 104 -2.58 -3.95 -15.86
C GLU A 104 -2.72 -3.64 -14.36
N TRP A 105 -1.79 -2.87 -13.79
CA TRP A 105 -1.85 -2.43 -12.40
C TRP A 105 -3.09 -1.56 -12.11
N LEU A 106 -3.42 -0.61 -12.99
CA LEU A 106 -4.64 0.20 -12.87
C LEU A 106 -5.92 -0.65 -12.97
N ARG A 107 -5.94 -1.68 -13.83
CA ARG A 107 -7.05 -2.65 -13.92
C ARG A 107 -7.21 -3.44 -12.62
N ALA A 108 -6.11 -3.89 -12.02
CA ALA A 108 -6.13 -4.60 -10.74
C ALA A 108 -6.68 -3.70 -9.61
N LEU A 109 -6.26 -2.44 -9.54
CA LEU A 109 -6.80 -1.47 -8.58
C LEU A 109 -8.29 -1.23 -8.76
N ALA A 110 -8.73 -1.03 -10.01
CA ALA A 110 -10.14 -0.83 -10.33
C ALA A 110 -10.99 -2.05 -9.93
N ALA A 111 -10.48 -3.26 -10.14
CA ALA A 111 -11.16 -4.51 -9.76
C ALA A 111 -11.32 -4.65 -8.24
N ALA A 112 -10.39 -4.12 -7.44
CA ALA A 112 -10.47 -4.13 -5.99
C ALA A 112 -11.45 -3.12 -5.39
N GLN A 113 -11.99 -2.20 -6.20
CA GLN A 113 -13.00 -1.22 -5.78
C GLN A 113 -12.61 -0.45 -4.51
N ILE A 114 -11.33 -0.10 -4.38
CA ILE A 114 -10.80 0.56 -3.19
C ILE A 114 -11.38 1.99 -3.12
N PRO A 115 -12.04 2.37 -2.02
CA PRO A 115 -12.78 3.64 -1.96
C PRO A 115 -11.92 4.90 -2.10
N ARG A 116 -10.63 4.83 -1.76
CA ARG A 116 -9.73 5.98 -1.74
C ARG A 116 -8.37 5.60 -2.31
N LEU A 117 -7.94 6.31 -3.35
CA LEU A 117 -6.62 6.16 -3.97
C LEU A 117 -5.83 7.46 -3.74
N LEU A 118 -4.61 7.37 -3.23
CA LEU A 118 -3.74 8.46 -2.81
C LEU A 118 -2.37 8.43 -3.48
#